data_AF-A0A4Y2II00-F1
#
_entry.id   AF-A0A4Y2II00-F1
#
_cell.length_a   1.000
_cell.length_b   1.000
_cell.length_c   1.000
_cell.angle_alpha   90.00
_cell.angle_beta   90.00
_cell.angle_gamma   90.00
#
_symmetry.space_group_name_H-M   'P 1'
#
loop_
_entity.id
_entity.type
_entity.pdbx_description
1 polymer ?
#
loop_
_entity_poly.entity_id
_entity_poly.type
_entity_poly.pdbx_seq_one_letter_code
_entity_poly.pdbx_strand_id
1 'polypeptide(L)'
;MSERTNTILDPAGYMTHNDKDAANAFATHYQKIGSLDFSETGRYTQRKARAVVHGCRTTDSKEVIFTKEFSLQELEQALCQMDWTKSPGPDGLHGRMIEHL
;
A
#
# COMPACT_ATOMS: atom_id res chain seq x y z
N MET A 1 -25.28 5.95 20.24
CA MET A 1 -24.03 5.21 19.96
C MET A 1 -23.89 5.17 18.45
N SER A 2 -23.11 6.07 17.85
CA SER A 2 -22.92 6.09 16.40
C SER A 2 -21.96 4.96 16.07
N GLU A 3 -22.42 3.94 15.32
CA GLU A 3 -21.55 2.90 14.78
C GLU A 3 -20.45 3.58 13.96
N ARG A 4 -19.21 3.56 14.47
CA ARG A 4 -18.03 3.96 13.70
C ARG A 4 -17.70 2.80 12.79
N THR A 5 -18.32 2.75 11.63
CA THR A 5 -17.88 1.87 10.55
C THR A 5 -16.55 2.42 10.02
N ASN A 6 -15.50 1.59 9.98
CA ASN A 6 -14.21 1.93 9.36
C ASN A 6 -14.29 1.93 7.82
N THR A 7 -15.50 2.12 7.28
CA THR A 7 -15.80 2.00 5.87
C THR A 7 -15.37 3.29 5.18
N ILE A 8 -14.40 3.17 4.28
CA ILE A 8 -13.99 4.29 3.44
C ILE A 8 -14.93 4.38 2.25
N LEU A 9 -15.63 5.50 2.16
CA LEU A 9 -16.50 5.83 1.04
C LEU A 9 -15.66 6.45 -0.08
N ASP A 10 -16.08 6.21 -1.31
CA ASP A 10 -15.54 6.93 -2.47
C ASP A 10 -15.90 8.44 -2.40
N PRO A 11 -15.34 9.29 -3.28
CA PRO A 11 -15.66 10.72 -3.29
C PRO A 11 -17.14 11.06 -3.54
N ALA A 12 -17.92 10.12 -4.08
CA ALA A 12 -19.34 10.25 -4.33
C ALA A 12 -20.20 9.74 -3.14
N GLY A 13 -19.57 9.24 -2.07
CA GLY A 13 -20.23 8.78 -0.85
C GLY A 13 -20.67 7.32 -0.92
N TYR A 14 -20.25 6.56 -1.92
CA TYR A 14 -20.62 5.15 -2.07
C TYR A 14 -19.54 4.23 -1.50
N MET A 15 -20.00 3.13 -0.90
CA MET A 15 -19.13 2.01 -0.57
C MET A 15 -18.96 1.16 -1.81
N THR A 16 -17.71 0.97 -2.25
CA THR A 16 -17.40 0.06 -3.35
C THR A 16 -17.12 -1.34 -2.83
N HIS A 17 -17.69 -2.34 -3.52
CA HIS A 17 -17.49 -3.76 -3.24
C HIS A 17 -16.40 -4.38 -4.13
N ASN A 18 -15.81 -3.60 -5.04
CA ASN A 18 -14.69 -4.04 -5.87
C ASN A 18 -13.38 -3.69 -5.14
N ASP A 19 -12.54 -4.69 -4.89
CA ASP A 19 -11.27 -4.54 -4.16
C ASP A 19 -10.35 -3.47 -4.74
N LYS A 20 -10.25 -3.39 -6.07
CA LYS A 20 -9.42 -2.37 -6.74
C LYS A 20 -9.93 -0.96 -6.46
N ASP A 21 -11.24 -0.78 -6.57
CA ASP A 21 -11.85 0.53 -6.39
C ASP A 21 -11.85 0.91 -4.90
N ALA A 22 -11.99 -0.07 -4.00
CA ALA A 22 -11.87 0.11 -2.55
C ALA A 22 -10.45 0.56 -2.17
N ALA A 23 -9.42 -0.09 -2.72
CA ALA A 23 -8.03 0.28 -2.52
C ALA A 23 -7.74 1.70 -3.05
N ASN A 24 -8.30 2.08 -4.19
CA ASN A 24 -8.17 3.43 -4.74
C ASN A 24 -8.87 4.49 -3.86
N ALA A 25 -10.07 4.20 -3.36
CA ALA A 25 -10.80 5.07 -2.43
C ALA A 25 -10.02 5.24 -1.11
N PHE A 26 -9.47 4.14 -0.58
CA PHE A 26 -8.60 4.15 0.60
C PHE A 26 -7.36 5.02 0.39
N ALA A 27 -6.63 4.83 -0.71
CA ALA A 27 -5.45 5.62 -1.03
C ALA A 27 -5.78 7.11 -1.14
N THR A 28 -6.90 7.45 -1.79
CA THR A 28 -7.37 8.84 -1.92
C THR A 28 -7.73 9.44 -0.57
N HIS A 29 -8.45 8.70 0.28
CA HIS A 29 -8.80 9.13 1.63
C HIS A 29 -7.55 9.43 2.46
N TYR A 30 -6.60 8.49 2.49
CA TYR A 30 -5.33 8.66 3.22
C TYR A 30 -4.47 9.80 2.66
N GLN A 31 -4.45 10.00 1.34
CA GLN A 31 -3.77 11.14 0.75
C GLN A 31 -4.34 12.47 1.23
N LYS A 32 -5.67 12.56 1.42
CA LYS A 32 -6.32 13.77 1.94
C LYS A 32 -6.02 14.00 3.41
N ILE A 33 -6.19 12.99 4.27
CA ILE A 33 -6.02 13.15 5.73
C ILE A 33 -4.54 13.16 6.17
N GLY A 34 -3.68 12.49 5.42
CA GLY A 34 -2.24 12.44 5.66
C GLY A 34 -1.47 13.59 4.99
N SER A 35 -2.14 14.46 4.23
CA SER A 35 -1.50 15.63 3.66
C SER A 35 -1.18 16.63 4.76
N LEU A 36 0.11 16.85 5.00
CA LEU A 36 0.57 17.95 5.83
C LEU A 36 0.27 19.27 5.14
N ASP A 37 -0.37 20.19 5.88
CA ASP A 37 -0.56 21.56 5.42
C ASP A 37 0.74 22.34 5.62
N PHE A 38 1.34 22.77 4.52
CA PHE A 38 2.58 23.54 4.56
C PHE A 38 2.24 25.02 4.36
N SER A 39 2.54 25.83 5.37
CA SER A 39 2.52 27.28 5.23
C SER A 39 3.53 27.76 4.17
N GLU A 40 3.46 29.04 3.79
CA GLU A 40 4.31 29.61 2.76
C GLU A 40 5.82 29.43 3.05
N THR A 41 6.22 29.48 4.32
CA THR A 41 7.60 29.20 4.78
C THR A 41 7.99 27.72 4.67
N GLY A 42 7.02 26.80 4.64
CA GLY A 42 7.22 25.36 4.49
C GLY A 42 7.27 24.86 3.04
N ARG A 43 6.95 25.71 2.03
CA ARG A 43 6.91 25.29 0.62
C ARG A 43 8.24 24.72 0.12
N TYR A 44 9.36 25.27 0.57
CA TYR A 44 10.68 24.76 0.20
C TYR A 44 10.90 23.32 0.70
N THR A 45 10.56 23.07 1.97
CA THR A 45 10.62 21.75 2.60
C THR A 45 9.66 20.77 1.91
N GLN A 46 8.43 21.21 1.59
CA GLN A 46 7.46 20.43 0.85
C GLN A 46 7.99 20.00 -0.53
N ARG A 47 8.58 20.95 -1.28
CA ARG A 47 9.19 20.66 -2.59
C ARG A 47 10.32 19.64 -2.48
N LYS A 48 11.22 19.79 -1.51
CA LYS A 48 12.29 18.83 -1.26
C LYS A 48 11.76 17.45 -0.91
N ALA A 49 10.79 17.35 0.01
CA ALA A 49 10.19 16.08 0.40
C ALA A 49 9.53 15.38 -0.80
N ARG A 50 8.75 16.11 -1.60
CA ARG A 50 8.15 15.57 -2.84
C ARG A 50 9.20 15.11 -3.85
N ALA A 51 10.29 15.86 -4.02
CA ALA A 51 11.38 15.47 -4.89
C ALA A 51 12.06 14.17 -4.43
N VAL A 52 12.27 14.00 -3.12
CA VAL A 52 12.82 12.76 -2.54
C VAL A 52 11.87 11.59 -2.78
N VAL A 53 10.58 11.73 -2.45
CA VAL A 53 9.58 10.67 -2.65
C VAL A 53 9.48 10.28 -4.13
N HIS A 54 9.42 11.27 -5.02
CA HIS A 54 9.38 11.01 -6.46
C HIS A 54 10.65 10.32 -6.93
N GLY A 55 11.82 10.75 -6.46
CA GLY A 55 13.11 10.12 -6.73
C GLY A 55 13.13 8.65 -6.30
N CYS A 56 12.69 8.33 -5.09
CA CYS A 56 12.59 6.95 -4.61
C CYS A 56 11.62 6.10 -5.44
N ARG A 57 10.52 6.69 -5.93
CA ARG A 57 9.54 5.97 -6.76
C ARG A 57 10.05 5.66 -8.17
N THR A 58 10.88 6.53 -8.74
CA THR A 58 11.35 6.41 -10.12
C THR A 58 12.76 5.86 -10.26
N THR A 59 13.45 5.63 -9.15
CA THR A 59 14.79 5.06 -9.16
C THR A 59 14.67 3.57 -8.92
N ASP A 60 15.07 2.78 -9.91
CA ASP A 60 15.18 1.33 -9.75
C ASP A 60 16.11 1.01 -8.59
N SER A 61 15.71 0.04 -7.76
CA SER A 61 16.56 -0.36 -6.65
C SER A 61 17.84 -1.00 -7.18
N LYS A 62 18.99 -0.58 -6.64
CA LYS A 62 20.29 -1.22 -6.93
C LYS A 62 20.44 -2.55 -6.20
N GLU A 63 19.57 -2.83 -5.24
CA GLU A 63 19.57 -4.06 -4.49
C GLU A 63 19.12 -5.21 -5.39
N VAL A 64 19.98 -6.22 -5.50
CA VAL A 64 19.76 -7.38 -6.36
C VAL A 64 18.46 -8.11 -5.99
N ILE A 65 18.06 -8.09 -4.72
CA ILE A 65 16.83 -8.75 -4.25
C ILE A 65 15.54 -8.20 -4.88
N PHE A 66 15.53 -6.94 -5.35
CA PHE A 66 14.35 -6.32 -5.97
C PHE A 66 14.39 -6.32 -7.50
N THR A 67 15.53 -6.70 -8.09
CA THR A 67 15.72 -6.75 -9.56
C THR A 67 15.93 -8.16 -10.07
N LYS A 68 16.29 -9.11 -9.19
CA LYS A 68 16.40 -10.53 -9.53
C LYS A 68 15.01 -11.13 -9.68
N GLU A 69 14.74 -11.69 -10.85
CA GLU A 69 13.57 -12.53 -11.06
C GLU A 69 13.67 -13.77 -10.17
N PHE A 70 12.57 -14.10 -9.49
CA PHE A 70 12.47 -15.35 -8.74
C PHE A 70 12.04 -16.48 -9.69
N SER A 71 12.68 -17.62 -9.55
CA SER A 71 12.27 -18.85 -10.22
C SER A 71 10.98 -19.40 -9.61
N LEU A 72 10.25 -20.20 -10.39
CA LEU A 72 9.08 -20.92 -9.89
C LEU A 72 9.41 -21.78 -8.66
N GLN A 73 10.59 -22.42 -8.65
CA GLN A 73 11.04 -23.25 -7.54
C GLN A 73 11.30 -22.44 -6.26
N GLU A 74 11.90 -21.24 -6.38
CA GLU A 74 12.08 -20.32 -5.25
C GLU A 74 10.72 -19.88 -4.68
N LEU A 75 9.73 -19.63 -5.56
CA LEU A 75 8.36 -19.28 -5.15
C LEU A 75 7.69 -20.45 -4.41
N GLU A 76 7.71 -21.65 -4.99
CA GLU A 76 7.13 -22.86 -4.38
C GLU A 76 7.76 -23.16 -3.01
N GLN A 77 9.08 -23.01 -2.90
CA GLN A 77 9.79 -23.22 -1.63
C GLN A 77 9.41 -22.16 -0.59
N ALA A 78 9.26 -20.89 -1.00
CA ALA A 78 8.81 -19.83 -0.11
C ALA A 78 7.38 -20.09 0.39
N LEU A 79 6.48 -20.58 -0.47
CA LEU A 79 5.12 -20.96 -0.09
C LEU A 79 5.11 -22.13 0.89
N CYS A 80 5.92 -23.16 0.67
CA CYS A 80 6.06 -24.29 1.59
C CYS A 80 6.57 -23.88 2.99
N GLN A 81 7.39 -22.83 3.07
CA GLN A 81 7.93 -22.31 4.33
C GLN A 81 7.06 -21.22 4.96
N MET A 82 6.02 -20.76 4.26
CA MET A 82 5.17 -19.69 4.75
C MET A 82 4.32 -20.18 5.93
N ASP A 83 4.36 -19.45 7.04
CA ASP A 83 3.46 -19.69 8.17
C ASP A 83 2.08 -19.08 7.87
N TRP A 84 1.15 -19.95 7.47
CA TRP A 84 -0.24 -19.62 7.14
C TRP A 84 -1.03 -19.00 8.29
N THR A 85 -0.57 -19.20 9.52
CA THR A 85 -1.21 -18.69 10.74
C THR A 85 -0.73 -17.29 11.12
N LYS A 86 0.32 -16.79 10.46
CA LYS A 86 0.87 -15.46 10.73
C LYS A 86 -0.15 -14.39 10.34
N SER A 87 -0.30 -13.40 11.23
CA SER A 87 -1.13 -12.23 10.99
C SER A 87 -0.68 -11.48 9.73
N PRO A 88 -1.61 -10.95 8.92
CA PRO A 88 -1.29 -10.28 7.68
C PRO A 88 -0.32 -9.11 7.89
N GLY A 89 0.51 -8.86 6.88
CA GLY A 89 1.42 -7.72 6.87
C GLY A 89 0.66 -6.38 6.83
N PRO A 90 1.37 -5.24 6.92
CA PRO A 90 0.76 -3.92 6.76
C PRO A 90 0.14 -3.69 5.37
N ASP A 91 0.46 -4.54 4.40
CA ASP A 91 -0.15 -4.64 3.07
C ASP A 91 -1.50 -5.40 3.08
N GLY A 92 -1.90 -6.00 4.21
CA GLY A 92 -3.14 -6.77 4.35
C GLY A 92 -3.09 -8.16 3.71
N LEU A 93 -1.94 -8.57 3.14
CA LEU A 93 -1.79 -9.88 2.52
C LEU A 93 -1.72 -10.96 3.60
N HIS A 94 -2.74 -11.81 3.62
CA HIS A 94 -2.83 -12.92 4.55
C HIS A 94 -2.31 -14.19 3.88
N GLY A 95 -1.55 -15.03 4.59
CA GLY A 95 -1.08 -16.32 4.05
C GLY A 95 -2.22 -17.14 3.43
N ARG A 96 -3.40 -17.20 4.08
CA ARG A 96 -4.58 -17.90 3.57
C ARG A 96 -5.17 -17.38 2.26
N MET A 97 -4.83 -16.16 1.81
CA MET A 97 -5.26 -15.69 0.48
C MET A 97 -4.61 -16.49 -0.66
N ILE A 98 -3.49 -17.17 -0.39
CA ILE A 98 -2.81 -18.01 -1.39
C ILE A 98 -3.44 -19.42 -1.48
N GLU A 99 -4.29 -19.83 -0.53
CA GLU A 99 -5.02 -21.12 -0.62
C GLU A 99 -6.03 -21.15 -1.80
N HIS A 100 -6.32 -20.00 -2.41
CA HIS A 100 -7.33 -19.85 -3.48
C HIS A 100 -6.73 -19.32 -4.79
N LEU A 101 -5.39 -19.31 -4.90
CA LEU A 101 -4.66 -19.10 -6.15
C LEU A 101 -4.45 -20.44 -6.87
#